data_AF-W7EAJ7-F1
#
_entry.id   AF-W7EAJ7-F1
#
_cell.length_a   1.000
_cell.length_b   1.000
_cell.length_c   1.000
_cell.angle_alpha   90.00
_cell.angle_beta   90.00
_cell.angle_gamma   90.00
#
_symmetry.space_group_name_H-M   'P 1'
#
loop_
_entity.id
_entity.type
_entity.pdbx_description
1 polymer ?
#
loop_
_entity_poly.entity_id
_entity_poly.type
_entity_poly.pdbx_seq_one_letter_code
_entity_poly.pdbx_strand_id
1 'polypeptide(L)'
;MSFLKLEGLHVFCTGAAGGIGSAIVEELLAQGCKVTAHDLVPNPLASTNPNLYCIQGDISSESSIQDSIAKAVSHFSQPISILCANAGITDESCNYPIWDMPSDLWDRTYAVNVRGTFLTIKHFLKLAETYQTETGNEIENLSIIVTGSECGVFGQAGHVEYASGKAGLQYGVVKTVKNEIVRLNAKARINAVAPGWVDTKLIEGRLDDPKEMWREAQATVPLRKIAQPTDVARAVAFLASHRAAGHISGQCISVDGGMEGRIVWSEDEIRKSQNTAAEPEIPTADVVEETFGTATQGVSLTSRDASALAAPLASPLSAPHSSSKPKIKVLLSVDFDAVSGWLGTGQNPSNNLADYSSGFFSAYVGVPRLLRLFAKYDISNKTTWFIPMHSAESFPNEFSSIKESGAEIGLHGYCHEGAPQLTATQEREVLEHCISLYQELLGKRPLGYRAPLYQLRENTIELLEEYGFLYDSSLSHHDSKPYYIPKLPPIEVPSYTDTAAAKDWMKPLPSAGAPTSKSLVEIPANWYAEDMTPLQFFPNTHNSQGYVDVRVIENMWKDKFEWIRGEAEEGLRGGDDVVFPLVLHPDTSGMAHVVGMVERVVKWLKELEGEGVVEWCTYAEVAGEWKERNAV
;
A
#
# COMPACT_ATOMS: atom_id res chain seq x y z
N MET A 1 -18.62 -22.67 39.85
CA MET A 1 -18.68 -22.47 38.39
C MET A 1 -17.48 -21.65 37.98
N SER A 2 -16.71 -22.17 37.04
CA SER A 2 -15.58 -21.51 36.38
C SER A 2 -16.03 -20.20 35.72
N PHE A 3 -15.05 -19.34 35.42
CA PHE A 3 -15.31 -18.12 34.65
C PHE A 3 -15.87 -18.45 33.27
N LEU A 4 -15.36 -19.49 32.61
CA LEU A 4 -15.75 -19.86 31.24
C LEU A 4 -17.08 -20.62 31.16
N LYS A 5 -17.57 -21.23 32.24
CA LYS A 5 -18.81 -22.05 32.25
C LYS A 5 -18.82 -23.11 31.14
N LEU A 6 -17.74 -23.87 31.01
CA LEU A 6 -17.61 -24.95 30.04
C LEU A 6 -17.83 -26.34 30.66
N GLU A 7 -17.96 -26.43 31.98
CA GLU A 7 -18.07 -27.69 32.70
C GLU A 7 -19.22 -28.57 32.18
N GLY A 8 -18.94 -29.84 31.92
CA GLY A 8 -19.91 -30.84 31.47
C GLY A 8 -20.28 -30.74 29.98
N LEU A 9 -19.92 -29.66 29.29
CA LEU A 9 -20.17 -29.50 27.86
C LEU A 9 -19.41 -30.54 27.04
N HIS A 10 -20.02 -30.97 25.93
CA HIS A 10 -19.42 -31.92 25.02
C HIS A 10 -18.62 -31.19 23.95
N VAL A 11 -17.35 -31.53 23.83
CA VAL A 11 -16.42 -31.04 22.81
C VAL A 11 -16.09 -32.17 21.84
N PHE A 12 -16.07 -31.87 20.54
CA PHE A 12 -15.45 -32.71 19.54
C PHE A 12 -14.24 -31.98 18.94
N CYS A 13 -13.04 -32.57 19.05
CA CYS A 13 -11.80 -31.97 18.56
C CYS A 13 -11.17 -32.85 17.48
N THR A 14 -10.95 -32.31 16.29
CA THR A 14 -10.22 -33.01 15.22
C THR A 14 -8.72 -32.70 15.27
N GLY A 15 -7.88 -33.63 14.83
CA GLY A 15 -6.42 -33.47 14.86
C GLY A 15 -5.88 -33.53 16.29
N ALA A 16 -6.59 -34.25 17.17
CA ALA A 16 -6.38 -34.26 18.61
C ALA A 16 -5.09 -34.97 19.05
N ALA A 17 -4.41 -35.71 18.17
CA ALA A 17 -3.10 -36.32 18.43
C ALA A 17 -1.93 -35.40 18.04
N GLY A 18 -2.20 -34.32 17.29
CA GLY A 18 -1.20 -33.30 16.95
C GLY A 18 -0.91 -32.33 18.10
N GLY A 19 0.17 -31.54 18.00
CA GLY A 19 0.65 -30.70 19.10
C GLY A 19 -0.37 -29.66 19.61
N ILE A 20 -1.03 -28.93 18.71
CA ILE A 20 -2.09 -27.98 19.10
C ILE A 20 -3.33 -28.74 19.59
N GLY A 21 -3.71 -29.82 18.89
CA GLY A 21 -4.90 -30.58 19.23
C GLY A 21 -4.84 -31.24 20.60
N SER A 22 -3.69 -31.80 20.98
CA SER A 22 -3.50 -32.37 22.32
C SER A 22 -3.62 -31.31 23.41
N ALA A 23 -3.06 -30.11 23.19
CA ALA A 23 -3.20 -29.00 24.12
C ALA A 23 -4.64 -28.50 24.25
N ILE A 24 -5.41 -28.47 23.14
CA ILE A 24 -6.85 -28.15 23.17
C ILE A 24 -7.62 -29.18 24.00
N VAL A 25 -7.34 -30.47 23.81
CA VAL A 25 -7.97 -31.56 24.58
C VAL A 25 -7.67 -31.41 26.07
N GLU A 26 -6.40 -31.23 26.44
CA GLU A 26 -5.98 -31.06 27.83
C GLU A 26 -6.61 -29.83 28.49
N GLU A 27 -6.59 -28.67 27.81
CA GLU A 27 -7.20 -27.43 28.33
C GLU A 27 -8.70 -27.61 28.55
N LEU A 28 -9.44 -28.18 27.59
CA LEU A 28 -10.88 -28.36 27.73
C LEU A 28 -11.26 -29.41 28.77
N LEU A 29 -10.46 -30.48 28.92
CA LEU A 29 -10.61 -31.41 30.05
C LEU A 29 -10.37 -30.72 31.40
N ALA A 30 -9.37 -29.83 31.49
CA ALA A 30 -9.10 -29.04 32.69
C ALA A 30 -10.23 -28.06 33.02
N GLN A 31 -10.95 -27.55 32.00
CA GLN A 31 -12.19 -26.77 32.16
C GLN A 31 -13.41 -27.64 32.51
N GLY A 32 -13.25 -28.96 32.66
CA GLY A 32 -14.30 -29.89 33.05
C GLY A 32 -15.21 -30.35 31.91
N CYS A 33 -14.82 -30.15 30.64
CA CYS A 33 -15.57 -30.65 29.49
C CYS A 33 -15.49 -32.18 29.38
N LYS A 34 -16.46 -32.75 28.68
CA LYS A 34 -16.36 -34.10 28.09
C LYS A 34 -15.85 -33.96 26.66
N VAL A 35 -14.69 -34.53 26.36
CA VAL A 35 -13.98 -34.32 25.10
C VAL A 35 -13.93 -35.61 24.30
N THR A 36 -14.45 -35.56 23.07
CA THR A 36 -14.17 -36.54 22.03
C THR A 36 -12.96 -36.08 21.23
N ALA A 37 -11.86 -36.83 21.34
CA ALA A 37 -10.61 -36.59 20.63
C ALA A 37 -10.55 -37.44 19.36
N HIS A 38 -10.71 -36.80 18.20
CA HIS A 38 -10.71 -37.44 16.89
C HIS A 38 -9.40 -37.20 16.15
N ASP A 39 -8.78 -38.26 15.63
CA ASP A 39 -7.58 -38.15 14.80
C ASP A 39 -7.46 -39.32 13.81
N LEU A 40 -6.65 -39.16 12.76
CA LEU A 40 -6.33 -40.21 11.81
C LEU A 40 -5.48 -41.31 12.47
N VAL A 41 -4.63 -40.93 13.43
CA VAL A 41 -3.77 -41.85 14.18
C VAL A 41 -4.30 -42.10 15.59
N PRO A 42 -3.92 -43.20 16.26
CA PRO A 42 -4.27 -43.42 17.65
C PRO A 42 -3.80 -42.26 18.54
N ASN A 43 -4.71 -41.72 19.36
CA ASN A 43 -4.39 -40.58 20.22
C ASN A 43 -3.51 -41.03 21.41
N PRO A 44 -2.35 -40.39 21.66
CA PRO A 44 -1.46 -40.75 22.76
C PRO A 44 -2.05 -40.45 24.15
N LEU A 45 -3.05 -39.57 24.23
CA LEU A 45 -3.79 -39.24 25.45
C LEU A 45 -4.84 -40.30 25.82
N ALA A 46 -4.86 -41.46 25.15
CA ALA A 46 -5.68 -42.61 25.51
C ALA A 46 -5.46 -42.96 26.99
N SER A 47 -6.31 -42.39 27.84
CA SER A 47 -6.16 -42.35 29.29
C SER A 47 -7.41 -42.90 29.95
N THR A 48 -7.31 -43.15 31.25
CA THR A 48 -8.44 -43.57 32.09
C THR A 48 -9.38 -42.42 32.47
N ASN A 49 -9.25 -41.23 31.84
CA ASN A 49 -10.11 -40.09 32.16
C ASN A 49 -11.54 -40.35 31.66
N PRO A 50 -12.55 -40.42 32.55
CA PRO A 50 -13.93 -40.72 32.16
C PRO A 50 -14.56 -39.64 31.26
N ASN A 51 -13.96 -38.46 31.18
CA ASN A 51 -14.40 -37.36 30.33
C ASN A 51 -13.67 -37.33 28.98
N LEU A 52 -12.79 -38.28 28.66
CA LEU A 52 -12.09 -38.34 27.37
C LEU A 52 -12.50 -39.59 26.59
N TYR A 53 -12.89 -39.39 25.33
CA TYR A 53 -13.17 -40.48 24.40
C TYR A 53 -12.35 -40.30 23.11
N CYS A 54 -11.48 -41.25 22.82
CA CYS A 54 -10.65 -41.19 21.61
C CYS A 54 -11.29 -41.97 20.46
N ILE A 55 -11.41 -41.34 19.29
CA ILE A 55 -11.92 -41.96 18.07
C ILE A 55 -10.86 -41.83 16.98
N GLN A 56 -10.59 -42.93 16.28
CA GLN A 56 -9.78 -42.90 15.07
C GLN A 56 -10.67 -42.75 13.84
N GLY A 57 -10.34 -41.82 12.95
CA GLY A 57 -11.09 -41.56 11.72
C GLY A 57 -10.40 -40.57 10.79
N ASP A 58 -10.79 -40.60 9.51
CA ASP A 58 -10.27 -39.71 8.48
C ASP A 58 -11.25 -38.57 8.22
N ILE A 59 -10.81 -37.33 8.45
CA ILE A 59 -11.65 -36.15 8.23
C ILE A 59 -11.95 -35.89 6.74
N SER A 60 -11.12 -36.40 5.83
CA SER A 60 -11.33 -36.28 4.39
C SER A 60 -12.42 -37.26 3.90
N SER A 61 -12.85 -38.21 4.73
CA SER A 61 -13.92 -39.14 4.41
C SER A 61 -15.24 -38.71 5.07
N GLU A 62 -16.27 -38.47 4.24
CA GLU A 62 -17.57 -38.01 4.74
C GLU A 62 -18.26 -39.05 5.62
N SER A 63 -18.21 -40.34 5.23
CA SER A 63 -18.77 -41.43 6.04
C SER A 63 -18.03 -41.58 7.37
N SER A 64 -16.71 -41.42 7.36
CA SER A 64 -15.89 -41.48 8.58
C SER A 64 -16.29 -40.41 9.60
N ILE A 65 -16.46 -39.16 9.16
CA ILE A 65 -16.91 -38.06 10.03
C ILE A 65 -18.33 -38.29 10.54
N GLN A 66 -19.25 -38.71 9.67
CA GLN A 66 -20.62 -39.01 10.05
C GLN A 66 -20.67 -40.07 11.16
N ASP A 67 -19.95 -41.18 10.98
CA ASP A 67 -19.88 -42.26 11.96
C ASP A 67 -19.20 -41.82 13.26
N SER A 68 -18.15 -41.00 13.17
CA SER A 68 -17.41 -40.50 14.34
C SER A 68 -18.27 -39.59 15.21
N ILE A 69 -19.06 -38.71 14.59
CA ILE A 69 -20.00 -37.84 15.32
C ILE A 69 -21.10 -38.67 15.98
N ALA A 70 -21.65 -39.67 15.31
CA ALA A 70 -22.64 -40.57 15.90
C ALA A 70 -22.09 -41.34 17.11
N LYS A 71 -20.87 -41.87 17.00
CA LYS A 71 -20.16 -42.56 18.11
C LYS A 71 -19.90 -41.62 19.29
N ALA A 72 -19.48 -40.38 19.02
CA ALA A 72 -19.22 -39.38 20.05
C ALA A 72 -20.48 -39.10 20.89
N VAL A 73 -21.60 -38.84 20.23
CA VAL A 73 -22.89 -38.55 20.88
C VAL A 73 -23.38 -39.74 21.69
N SER A 74 -23.28 -40.95 21.13
CA SER A 74 -23.66 -42.18 21.82
C SER A 74 -22.83 -42.39 23.11
N HIS A 75 -21.51 -42.21 23.03
CA HIS A 75 -20.60 -42.44 24.15
C HIS A 75 -20.94 -41.61 25.39
N PHE A 76 -21.12 -40.30 25.23
CA PHE A 76 -21.45 -39.41 26.35
C PHE A 76 -22.96 -39.23 26.58
N SER A 77 -23.80 -39.83 25.71
CA SER A 77 -25.26 -39.70 25.72
C SER A 77 -25.73 -38.24 25.76
N GLN A 78 -25.03 -37.36 25.05
CA GLN A 78 -25.30 -35.92 24.99
C GLN A 78 -24.87 -35.32 23.64
N PRO A 79 -25.58 -34.31 23.11
CA PRO A 79 -25.20 -33.68 21.86
C PRO A 79 -23.83 -32.98 21.99
N ILE A 80 -23.15 -32.79 20.86
CA ILE A 80 -21.91 -32.03 20.82
C ILE A 80 -22.27 -30.55 20.84
N SER A 81 -21.77 -29.80 21.82
CA SER A 81 -21.99 -28.34 21.92
C SER A 81 -20.82 -27.54 21.34
N ILE A 82 -19.60 -28.07 21.38
CA ILE A 82 -18.41 -27.36 20.94
C ILE A 82 -17.66 -28.19 19.89
N LEU A 83 -17.38 -27.59 18.74
CA LEU A 83 -16.51 -28.17 17.71
C LEU A 83 -15.19 -27.41 17.65
N CYS A 84 -14.09 -28.11 17.88
CA CYS A 84 -12.73 -27.65 17.60
C CYS A 84 -12.26 -28.28 16.28
N ALA A 85 -12.51 -27.60 15.17
CA ALA A 85 -12.07 -28.03 13.84
C ALA A 85 -10.60 -27.64 13.64
N ASN A 86 -9.70 -28.46 14.19
CA ASN A 86 -8.28 -28.18 14.31
C ASN A 86 -7.39 -28.96 13.33
N ALA A 87 -7.81 -30.15 12.90
CA ALA A 87 -7.03 -30.98 12.00
C ALA A 87 -6.55 -30.24 10.74
N GLY A 88 -5.29 -30.48 10.39
CA GLY A 88 -4.69 -30.05 9.14
C GLY A 88 -3.33 -30.67 8.94
N ILE A 89 -2.87 -30.65 7.70
CA ILE A 89 -1.55 -31.11 7.26
C ILE A 89 -0.87 -30.01 6.44
N THR A 90 0.45 -30.04 6.42
CA THR A 90 1.30 -29.33 5.47
C THR A 90 2.59 -30.13 5.35
N ASP A 91 3.31 -29.96 4.24
CA ASP A 91 4.61 -30.59 4.03
C ASP A 91 5.72 -29.55 4.24
N GLU A 92 6.24 -29.46 5.46
CA GLU A 92 7.34 -28.55 5.82
C GLU A 92 8.72 -29.04 5.32
N SER A 93 8.80 -30.24 4.72
CA SER A 93 10.06 -30.80 4.21
C SER A 93 10.42 -30.30 2.81
N CYS A 94 9.46 -29.66 2.12
CA CYS A 94 9.61 -29.17 0.76
C CYS A 94 9.25 -27.68 0.68
N ASN A 95 9.99 -26.92 -0.14
CA ASN A 95 9.69 -25.51 -0.42
C ASN A 95 9.57 -25.32 -1.93
N TYR A 96 8.42 -25.72 -2.49
CA TYR A 96 8.18 -25.63 -3.93
C TYR A 96 7.74 -24.21 -4.30
N PRO A 97 8.42 -23.52 -5.23
CA PRO A 97 7.79 -22.38 -5.87
C PRO A 97 6.51 -22.86 -6.58
N ILE A 98 5.52 -21.98 -6.70
CA ILE A 98 4.18 -22.36 -7.18
C ILE A 98 4.19 -23.08 -8.54
N TRP A 99 5.13 -22.73 -9.43
CA TRP A 99 5.24 -23.32 -10.77
C TRP A 99 5.82 -24.74 -10.79
N ASP A 100 6.47 -25.18 -9.71
CA ASP A 100 7.05 -26.53 -9.57
C ASP A 100 6.27 -27.41 -8.57
N MET A 101 5.17 -26.90 -8.00
CA MET A 101 4.38 -27.60 -7.00
C MET A 101 3.63 -28.80 -7.61
N PRO A 102 3.79 -30.03 -7.07
CA PRO A 102 3.02 -31.17 -7.54
C PRO A 102 1.52 -31.03 -7.24
N SER A 103 0.66 -31.23 -8.24
CA SER A 103 -0.80 -31.17 -8.05
C SER A 103 -1.32 -32.16 -6.99
N ASP A 104 -0.72 -33.35 -6.89
CA ASP A 104 -1.10 -34.35 -5.88
C ASP A 104 -0.87 -33.86 -4.43
N LEU A 105 0.13 -33.01 -4.21
CA LEU A 105 0.39 -32.39 -2.91
C LEU A 105 -0.69 -31.34 -2.60
N TRP A 106 -1.01 -30.51 -3.58
CA TRP A 106 -2.10 -29.53 -3.50
C TRP A 106 -3.43 -30.20 -3.16
N ASP A 107 -3.82 -31.21 -3.96
CA ASP A 107 -5.10 -31.91 -3.83
C ASP A 107 -5.23 -32.62 -2.49
N ARG A 108 -4.16 -33.27 -2.02
CA ARG A 108 -4.14 -33.95 -0.71
C ARG A 108 -4.30 -32.95 0.44
N THR A 109 -3.58 -31.83 0.39
CA THR A 109 -3.67 -30.79 1.43
C THR A 109 -5.05 -30.17 1.47
N TYR A 110 -5.65 -29.87 0.31
CA TYR A 110 -7.02 -29.36 0.22
C TYR A 110 -8.08 -30.37 0.67
N ALA A 111 -7.91 -31.65 0.32
CA ALA A 111 -8.82 -32.72 0.72
C ALA A 111 -8.92 -32.86 2.25
N VAL A 112 -7.81 -32.69 2.96
CA VAL A 112 -7.77 -32.72 4.43
C VAL A 112 -8.18 -31.36 5.02
N ASN A 113 -7.45 -30.29 4.70
CA ASN A 113 -7.56 -29.02 5.41
C ASN A 113 -8.87 -28.29 5.11
N VAL A 114 -9.29 -28.25 3.85
CA VAL A 114 -10.45 -27.48 3.41
C VAL A 114 -11.68 -28.37 3.41
N ARG A 115 -11.65 -29.44 2.61
CA ARG A 115 -12.81 -30.35 2.48
C ARG A 115 -13.09 -31.08 3.79
N GLY A 116 -12.07 -31.57 4.50
CA GLY A 116 -12.28 -32.25 5.78
C GLY A 116 -12.84 -31.34 6.87
N THR A 117 -12.39 -30.08 6.95
CA THR A 117 -12.98 -29.08 7.85
C THR A 117 -14.44 -28.80 7.49
N PHE A 118 -14.75 -28.61 6.20
CA PHE A 118 -16.12 -28.47 5.73
C PHE A 118 -17.01 -29.64 6.15
N LEU A 119 -16.57 -30.89 5.91
CA LEU A 119 -17.33 -32.08 6.27
C LEU A 119 -17.60 -32.16 7.78
N THR A 120 -16.59 -31.84 8.57
CA THR A 120 -16.70 -31.81 10.04
C THR A 120 -17.73 -30.79 10.50
N ILE A 121 -17.68 -29.56 9.99
CA ILE A 121 -18.66 -28.50 10.30
C ILE A 121 -20.06 -28.92 9.84
N LYS A 122 -20.20 -29.43 8.61
CA LYS A 122 -21.47 -29.87 8.03
C LYS A 122 -22.17 -30.89 8.94
N HIS A 123 -21.47 -31.95 9.35
CA HIS A 123 -22.08 -33.01 10.14
C HIS A 123 -22.29 -32.62 11.60
N PHE A 124 -21.47 -31.73 12.15
CA PHE A 124 -21.74 -31.11 13.47
C PHE A 124 -23.04 -30.28 13.44
N LEU A 125 -23.25 -29.47 12.40
CA LEU A 125 -24.47 -28.69 12.27
C LEU A 125 -25.70 -29.55 11.97
N LYS A 126 -25.57 -30.61 11.17
CA LYS A 126 -26.66 -31.60 10.97
C LYS A 126 -27.06 -32.31 12.26
N LEU A 127 -26.08 -32.67 13.10
CA LEU A 127 -26.35 -33.21 14.42
C LEU A 127 -27.17 -32.22 15.24
N ALA A 128 -26.76 -30.95 15.27
CA ALA A 128 -27.48 -29.90 16.01
C ALA A 128 -28.91 -29.73 15.49
N GLU A 129 -29.11 -29.67 14.18
CA GLU A 129 -30.43 -29.60 13.55
C GLU A 129 -31.34 -30.75 13.96
N THR A 130 -30.83 -31.98 13.87
CA THR A 130 -31.59 -33.18 14.21
C THR A 130 -31.99 -33.17 15.69
N TYR A 131 -31.03 -32.94 16.59
CA TYR A 131 -31.29 -32.88 18.03
C TYR A 131 -32.32 -31.80 18.39
N GLN A 132 -32.18 -30.59 17.85
CA GLN A 132 -33.08 -29.48 18.16
C GLN A 132 -34.48 -29.70 17.58
N THR A 133 -34.59 -30.36 16.42
CA THR A 133 -35.87 -30.73 15.82
C THR A 133 -36.59 -31.80 16.64
N GLU A 134 -35.86 -32.83 17.08
CA GLU A 134 -36.43 -33.95 17.86
C GLU A 134 -36.81 -33.53 19.29
N THR A 135 -36.03 -32.66 19.91
CA THR A 135 -36.24 -32.26 21.32
C THR A 135 -37.02 -30.96 21.49
N GLY A 136 -37.11 -30.13 20.45
CA GLY A 136 -37.70 -28.79 20.50
C GLY A 136 -36.86 -27.76 21.28
N ASN A 137 -35.65 -28.10 21.71
CA ASN A 137 -34.78 -27.25 22.51
C ASN A 137 -33.47 -26.96 21.78
N GLU A 138 -33.01 -25.70 21.82
CA GLU A 138 -31.70 -25.32 21.29
C GLU A 138 -30.56 -25.95 22.12
N ILE A 139 -29.47 -26.34 21.46
CA ILE A 139 -28.24 -26.77 22.15
C ILE A 139 -27.60 -25.57 22.84
N GLU A 140 -27.35 -25.68 24.13
CA GLU A 140 -26.62 -24.65 24.88
C GLU A 140 -25.16 -24.56 24.42
N ASN A 141 -24.64 -23.34 24.33
CA ASN A 141 -23.23 -23.07 23.99
C ASN A 141 -22.79 -23.69 22.65
N LEU A 142 -23.66 -23.68 21.62
CA LEU A 142 -23.30 -24.18 20.29
C LEU A 142 -22.17 -23.30 19.68
N SER A 143 -20.95 -23.83 19.62
CA SER A 143 -19.77 -23.05 19.23
C SER A 143 -18.82 -23.83 18.32
N ILE A 144 -18.35 -23.20 17.26
CA ILE A 144 -17.34 -23.75 16.34
C ILE A 144 -16.08 -22.89 16.40
N ILE A 145 -14.93 -23.52 16.61
CA ILE A 145 -13.62 -22.89 16.54
C ILE A 145 -12.83 -23.58 15.44
N VAL A 146 -12.49 -22.83 14.41
CA VAL A 146 -11.67 -23.28 13.29
C VAL A 146 -10.23 -22.88 13.53
N THR A 147 -9.28 -23.80 13.34
CA THR A 147 -7.86 -23.46 13.41
C THR A 147 -7.38 -22.95 12.06
N GLY A 148 -7.21 -21.64 11.96
CA GLY A 148 -6.61 -20.92 10.83
C GLY A 148 -5.08 -21.00 10.85
N SER A 149 -4.44 -20.00 10.27
CA SER A 149 -2.98 -19.81 10.33
C SER A 149 -2.63 -18.39 9.87
N GLU A 150 -1.54 -17.82 10.37
CA GLU A 150 -0.96 -16.59 9.80
C GLU A 150 -0.50 -16.79 8.34
N CYS A 151 -0.22 -18.02 7.90
CA CYS A 151 -0.01 -18.31 6.46
C CYS A 151 -1.23 -17.92 5.62
N GLY A 152 -2.45 -17.99 6.18
CA GLY A 152 -3.67 -17.56 5.52
C GLY A 152 -3.88 -16.04 5.50
N VAL A 153 -3.04 -15.28 6.21
CA VAL A 153 -3.07 -13.81 6.28
C VAL A 153 -1.99 -13.23 5.39
N PHE A 154 -0.73 -13.63 5.61
CA PHE A 154 0.44 -13.05 4.96
C PHE A 154 0.98 -13.87 3.79
N GLY A 155 0.49 -15.11 3.60
CA GLY A 155 1.12 -16.08 2.70
C GLY A 155 2.38 -16.70 3.29
N GLN A 156 2.92 -17.73 2.63
CA GLN A 156 4.22 -18.33 2.91
C GLN A 156 4.77 -18.92 1.62
N ALA A 157 5.95 -18.47 1.19
CA ALA A 157 6.63 -19.04 0.02
C ALA A 157 6.82 -20.55 0.25
N GLY A 158 6.55 -21.37 -0.77
CA GLY A 158 6.62 -22.83 -0.66
C GLY A 158 5.31 -23.55 -0.36
N HIS A 159 4.32 -22.84 0.21
CA HIS A 159 3.16 -23.47 0.86
C HIS A 159 1.83 -22.84 0.42
N VAL A 160 1.69 -22.57 -0.87
CA VAL A 160 0.49 -21.92 -1.41
C VAL A 160 -0.78 -22.76 -1.19
N GLU A 161 -0.69 -24.08 -1.24
CA GLU A 161 -1.79 -25.03 -0.98
C GLU A 161 -2.30 -24.93 0.47
N TYR A 162 -1.39 -24.74 1.43
CA TYR A 162 -1.74 -24.57 2.83
C TYR A 162 -2.27 -23.16 3.10
N ALA A 163 -1.55 -22.12 2.64
CA ALA A 163 -1.88 -20.72 2.85
C ALA A 163 -3.26 -20.37 2.27
N SER A 164 -3.51 -20.72 1.00
CA SER A 164 -4.80 -20.48 0.34
C SER A 164 -5.94 -21.25 1.00
N GLY A 165 -5.71 -22.49 1.43
CA GLY A 165 -6.69 -23.28 2.18
C GLY A 165 -7.07 -22.65 3.51
N LYS A 166 -6.08 -22.22 4.32
CA LYS A 166 -6.32 -21.56 5.61
C LYS A 166 -7.01 -20.20 5.44
N ALA A 167 -6.64 -19.42 4.44
CA ALA A 167 -7.34 -18.17 4.07
C ALA A 167 -8.82 -18.44 3.75
N GLY A 168 -9.10 -19.46 2.93
CA GLY A 168 -10.46 -19.87 2.57
C GLY A 168 -11.30 -20.30 3.78
N LEU A 169 -10.70 -20.95 4.78
CA LEU A 169 -11.37 -21.30 6.02
C LEU A 169 -11.68 -20.06 6.88
N GLN A 170 -10.67 -19.25 7.20
CA GLN A 170 -10.80 -18.18 8.19
C GLN A 170 -11.50 -16.92 7.65
N TYR A 171 -11.38 -16.63 6.35
CA TYR A 171 -12.01 -15.47 5.71
C TYR A 171 -13.18 -15.81 4.78
N GLY A 172 -13.34 -17.08 4.40
CA GLY A 172 -14.51 -17.57 3.66
C GLY A 172 -15.49 -18.31 4.55
N VAL A 173 -15.17 -19.55 4.93
CA VAL A 173 -16.08 -20.45 5.67
C VAL A 173 -16.60 -19.81 6.96
N VAL A 174 -15.71 -19.27 7.80
CA VAL A 174 -16.10 -18.62 9.06
C VAL A 174 -17.03 -17.42 8.82
N LYS A 175 -16.77 -16.60 7.80
CA LYS A 175 -17.59 -15.42 7.48
C LYS A 175 -18.99 -15.80 6.96
N THR A 176 -19.09 -16.91 6.23
CA THR A 176 -20.36 -17.41 5.69
C THR A 176 -21.17 -18.13 6.77
N VAL A 177 -20.58 -19.14 7.42
CA VAL A 177 -21.28 -20.00 8.38
C VAL A 177 -21.82 -19.21 9.57
N LYS A 178 -21.17 -18.11 9.99
CA LYS A 178 -21.70 -17.26 11.08
C LYS A 178 -23.11 -16.72 10.81
N ASN A 179 -23.42 -16.45 9.54
CA ASN A 179 -24.72 -15.90 9.13
C ASN A 179 -25.78 -17.01 9.01
N GLU A 180 -25.34 -18.24 8.76
CA GLU A 180 -26.20 -19.41 8.60
C GLU A 180 -26.53 -20.07 9.95
N ILE A 181 -25.50 -20.27 10.79
CA ILE A 181 -25.61 -21.01 12.05
C ILE A 181 -26.60 -20.37 13.03
N VAL A 182 -26.77 -19.04 13.00
CA VAL A 182 -27.71 -18.34 13.88
C VAL A 182 -29.18 -18.60 13.53
N ARG A 183 -29.46 -18.99 12.27
CA ARG A 183 -30.80 -19.41 11.84
C ARG A 183 -31.15 -20.80 12.36
N LEU A 184 -30.13 -21.61 12.64
CA LEU A 184 -30.26 -22.93 13.24
C LEU A 184 -30.37 -22.84 14.77
N ASN A 185 -29.57 -21.99 15.40
CA ASN A 185 -29.54 -21.80 16.85
C ASN A 185 -29.22 -20.34 17.18
N ALA A 186 -30.12 -19.66 17.89
CA ALA A 186 -30.09 -18.21 18.07
C ALA A 186 -28.85 -17.66 18.79
N LYS A 187 -28.11 -18.52 19.50
CA LYS A 187 -26.90 -18.15 20.27
C LYS A 187 -25.62 -18.79 19.71
N ALA A 188 -25.71 -19.43 18.56
CA ALA A 188 -24.59 -20.15 17.99
C ALA A 188 -23.53 -19.22 17.39
N ARG A 189 -22.27 -19.64 17.52
CA ARG A 189 -21.10 -18.83 17.12
C ARG A 189 -20.07 -19.67 16.38
N ILE A 190 -19.40 -19.05 15.42
CA ILE A 190 -18.22 -19.62 14.77
C ILE A 190 -17.11 -18.57 14.71
N ASN A 191 -15.90 -18.94 15.10
CA ASN A 191 -14.72 -18.09 15.00
C ASN A 191 -13.52 -18.91 14.53
N ALA A 192 -12.46 -18.22 14.13
CA ALA A 192 -11.15 -18.81 13.88
C ALA A 192 -10.12 -18.34 14.91
N VAL A 193 -9.16 -19.20 15.21
CA VAL A 193 -7.89 -18.85 15.85
C VAL A 193 -6.80 -19.06 14.80
N ALA A 194 -5.99 -18.05 14.51
CA ALA A 194 -4.89 -18.11 13.54
C ALA A 194 -3.55 -18.08 14.28
N PRO A 195 -2.88 -19.22 14.47
CA PRO A 195 -1.58 -19.24 15.10
C PRO A 195 -0.48 -18.75 14.15
N GLY A 196 0.56 -18.14 14.71
CA GLY A 196 1.86 -17.99 14.06
C GLY A 196 2.66 -19.30 14.14
N TRP A 197 3.99 -19.21 14.22
CA TRP A 197 4.80 -20.39 14.52
C TRP A 197 4.49 -20.91 15.92
N VAL A 198 4.20 -22.21 16.03
CA VAL A 198 3.88 -22.88 17.29
C VAL A 198 4.85 -24.02 17.53
N ASP A 199 5.43 -24.05 18.72
CA ASP A 199 6.35 -25.10 19.18
C ASP A 199 5.65 -26.47 19.23
N THR A 200 5.74 -27.23 18.14
CA THR A 200 5.09 -28.52 17.98
C THR A 200 5.99 -29.47 17.21
N LYS A 201 5.71 -30.78 17.33
CA LYS A 201 6.39 -31.81 16.52
C LYS A 201 6.28 -31.60 15.00
N LEU A 202 5.27 -30.87 14.53
CA LEU A 202 5.08 -30.59 13.11
C LEU A 202 6.22 -29.74 12.53
N ILE A 203 6.88 -28.94 13.37
CA ILE A 203 8.00 -28.05 12.97
C ILE A 203 9.35 -28.53 13.53
N GLU A 204 9.42 -29.74 14.10
CA GLU A 204 10.64 -30.32 14.67
C GLU A 204 11.71 -30.45 13.59
N GLY A 205 12.93 -29.93 13.86
CA GLY A 205 14.01 -29.86 12.87
C GLY A 205 13.97 -28.64 11.94
N ARG A 206 12.84 -27.94 11.82
CA ARG A 206 12.69 -26.79 10.90
C ARG A 206 13.26 -25.49 11.47
N LEU A 207 13.13 -25.28 12.78
CA LEU A 207 13.60 -24.06 13.46
C LEU A 207 14.74 -24.34 14.46
N ASP A 208 15.47 -25.45 14.29
CA ASP A 208 16.55 -25.84 15.19
C ASP A 208 17.78 -24.91 15.06
N ASP A 209 17.99 -24.32 13.87
CA ASP A 209 19.00 -23.27 13.68
C ASP A 209 18.50 -21.95 14.31
N PRO A 210 19.20 -21.36 15.29
CA PRO A 210 18.84 -20.08 15.88
C PRO A 210 18.67 -18.95 14.86
N LYS A 211 19.41 -18.96 13.74
CA LYS A 211 19.26 -17.95 12.68
C LYS A 211 17.95 -18.12 11.92
N GLU A 212 17.55 -19.35 11.66
CA GLU A 212 16.30 -19.66 11.00
C GLU A 212 15.10 -19.40 11.92
N MET A 213 15.21 -19.80 13.20
CA MET A 213 14.25 -19.43 14.25
C MET A 213 14.06 -17.91 14.32
N TRP A 214 15.17 -17.16 14.35
CA TRP A 214 15.09 -15.71 14.35
C TRP A 214 14.37 -15.20 13.10
N ARG A 215 14.82 -15.61 11.92
CA ARG A 215 14.32 -15.13 10.62
C ARG A 215 12.84 -15.42 10.42
N GLU A 216 12.43 -16.66 10.64
CA GLU A 216 11.09 -17.13 10.32
C GLU A 216 10.05 -16.79 11.40
N ALA A 217 10.48 -16.73 12.67
CA ALA A 217 9.55 -16.84 13.79
C ALA A 217 9.73 -15.80 14.91
N GLN A 218 10.76 -14.94 14.84
CA GLN A 218 10.99 -13.90 15.86
C GLN A 218 11.17 -12.49 15.27
N ALA A 219 11.78 -12.37 14.10
CA ALA A 219 12.16 -11.09 13.51
C ALA A 219 10.96 -10.20 13.15
N THR A 220 9.83 -10.81 12.80
CA THR A 220 8.58 -10.11 12.49
C THR A 220 7.53 -10.22 13.58
N VAL A 221 7.92 -10.72 14.77
CA VAL A 221 7.02 -10.99 15.89
C VAL A 221 7.41 -10.08 17.08
N PRO A 222 6.58 -9.09 17.46
CA PRO A 222 6.85 -8.17 18.57
C PRO A 222 7.14 -8.84 19.91
N LEU A 223 6.52 -9.99 20.21
CA LEU A 223 6.82 -10.75 21.42
C LEU A 223 8.19 -11.47 21.40
N ARG A 224 8.87 -11.50 20.25
CA ARG A 224 10.22 -12.08 20.05
C ARG A 224 10.31 -13.57 20.44
N LYS A 225 9.21 -14.29 20.32
CA LYS A 225 9.11 -15.72 20.65
C LYS A 225 8.00 -16.38 19.84
N ILE A 226 8.14 -17.69 19.66
CA ILE A 226 7.08 -18.53 19.08
C ILE A 226 5.98 -18.79 20.10
N ALA A 227 4.78 -19.09 19.60
CA ALA A 227 3.65 -19.47 20.44
C ALA A 227 3.85 -20.89 20.99
N GLN A 228 3.30 -21.15 22.16
CA GLN A 228 3.20 -22.49 22.71
C GLN A 228 1.82 -23.08 22.36
N PRO A 229 1.67 -24.41 22.21
CA PRO A 229 0.37 -25.03 21.95
C PRO A 229 -0.72 -24.61 22.95
N THR A 230 -0.34 -24.37 24.20
CA THR A 230 -1.24 -23.88 25.26
C THR A 230 -1.76 -22.46 25.01
N ASP A 231 -1.02 -21.61 24.29
CA ASP A 231 -1.48 -20.25 23.96
C ASP A 231 -2.68 -20.33 23.01
N VAL A 232 -2.60 -21.21 22.00
CA VAL A 232 -3.69 -21.50 21.07
C VAL A 232 -4.87 -22.16 21.80
N ALA A 233 -4.61 -23.18 22.63
CA ALA A 233 -5.64 -23.90 23.36
C ALA A 233 -6.47 -22.98 24.28
N ARG A 234 -5.84 -22.03 24.97
CA ARG A 234 -6.54 -21.06 25.82
C ARG A 234 -7.40 -20.08 25.02
N ALA A 235 -6.94 -19.65 23.85
CA ALA A 235 -7.75 -18.84 22.93
C ALA A 235 -8.98 -19.62 22.43
N VAL A 236 -8.81 -20.91 22.11
CA VAL A 236 -9.91 -21.82 21.75
C VAL A 236 -10.92 -21.92 22.90
N ALA A 237 -10.47 -22.15 24.14
CA ALA A 237 -11.35 -22.24 25.30
C ALA A 237 -12.11 -20.92 25.57
N PHE A 238 -11.44 -19.77 25.41
CA PHE A 238 -12.08 -18.45 25.50
C PHE A 238 -13.21 -18.30 24.48
N LEU A 239 -12.93 -18.58 23.19
CA LEU A 239 -13.92 -18.44 22.12
C LEU A 239 -15.05 -19.47 22.24
N ALA A 240 -14.77 -20.68 22.74
CA ALA A 240 -15.77 -21.70 23.01
C ALA A 240 -16.80 -21.25 24.04
N SER A 241 -16.41 -20.43 25.02
CA SER A 241 -17.31 -19.98 26.09
C SER A 241 -18.34 -18.94 25.62
N HIS A 242 -19.63 -19.26 25.73
CA HIS A 242 -20.70 -18.28 25.56
C HIS A 242 -20.65 -17.20 26.64
N ARG A 243 -20.20 -17.52 27.85
CA ARG A 243 -20.08 -16.54 28.93
C ARG A 243 -19.01 -15.48 28.64
N ALA A 244 -17.86 -15.90 28.10
CA ALA A 244 -16.75 -14.99 27.84
C ALA A 244 -16.83 -14.33 26.45
N ALA A 245 -17.33 -15.05 25.44
CA ALA A 245 -17.28 -14.64 24.04
C ALA A 245 -18.66 -14.66 23.35
N GLY A 246 -19.76 -14.61 24.11
CA GLY A 246 -21.15 -14.74 23.59
C GLY A 246 -21.56 -13.75 22.50
N HIS A 247 -20.82 -12.65 22.33
CA HIS A 247 -21.03 -11.66 21.26
C HIS A 247 -19.92 -11.65 20.18
N ILE A 248 -19.02 -12.64 20.19
CA ILE A 248 -17.93 -12.77 19.22
C ILE A 248 -18.27 -13.90 18.24
N SER A 249 -18.51 -13.55 16.98
CA SER A 249 -18.76 -14.49 15.89
C SER A 249 -18.25 -13.91 14.57
N GLY A 250 -17.71 -14.76 13.71
CA GLY A 250 -17.11 -14.38 12.43
C GLY A 250 -15.74 -13.72 12.54
N GLN A 251 -15.06 -13.83 13.67
CA GLN A 251 -13.75 -13.25 13.88
C GLN A 251 -12.65 -14.28 13.63
N CYS A 252 -11.51 -13.81 13.16
CA CYS A 252 -10.26 -14.55 13.13
C CYS A 252 -9.33 -13.86 14.14
N ILE A 253 -8.98 -14.57 15.21
CA ILE A 253 -8.12 -14.05 16.29
C ILE A 253 -6.72 -14.60 16.08
N SER A 254 -5.76 -13.71 15.83
CA SER A 254 -4.35 -14.04 15.74
C SER A 254 -3.78 -14.44 17.10
N VAL A 255 -3.04 -15.55 17.12
CA VAL A 255 -2.29 -16.08 18.28
C VAL A 255 -0.86 -16.33 17.81
N ASP A 256 -0.19 -15.24 17.49
CA ASP A 256 1.06 -15.20 16.73
C ASP A 256 2.11 -14.27 17.36
N GLY A 257 1.79 -13.64 18.49
CA GLY A 257 2.66 -12.67 19.16
C GLY A 257 2.70 -11.29 18.51
N GLY A 258 1.72 -10.96 17.67
CA GLY A 258 1.57 -9.67 17.00
C GLY A 258 2.30 -9.59 15.66
N MET A 259 2.38 -10.69 14.93
CA MET A 259 3.20 -10.79 13.72
C MET A 259 2.76 -9.72 12.70
N GLU A 260 3.71 -8.94 12.16
CA GLU A 260 3.42 -7.83 11.23
C GLU A 260 3.67 -8.18 9.76
N GLY A 261 4.19 -9.38 9.47
CA GLY A 261 4.48 -9.85 8.12
C GLY A 261 5.55 -10.95 8.11
N ARG A 262 6.15 -11.18 6.93
CA ARG A 262 7.27 -12.14 6.75
C ARG A 262 8.48 -11.47 6.13
N ILE A 263 9.66 -11.98 6.46
CA ILE A 263 10.87 -11.68 5.71
C ILE A 263 10.73 -12.32 4.33
N VAL A 264 10.81 -11.50 3.28
CA VAL A 264 10.64 -11.94 1.89
C VAL A 264 11.95 -12.45 1.28
N TRP A 265 13.07 -11.88 1.70
CA TRP A 265 14.41 -12.22 1.21
C TRP A 265 15.35 -12.48 2.38
N SER A 266 16.07 -13.60 2.36
CA SER A 266 17.19 -13.81 3.27
C SER A 266 18.44 -13.03 2.84
N GLU A 267 19.35 -12.77 3.79
CA GLU A 267 20.65 -12.14 3.48
C GLU A 267 21.42 -12.91 2.40
N ASP A 268 21.33 -14.24 2.41
CA ASP A 268 22.02 -15.08 1.44
C ASP A 268 21.40 -14.97 0.04
N GLU A 269 20.09 -14.82 -0.08
CA GLU A 269 19.41 -14.60 -1.37
C GLU A 269 19.73 -13.23 -1.94
N ILE A 270 19.75 -12.19 -1.10
CA ILE A 270 20.18 -10.85 -1.51
C ILE A 270 21.65 -10.86 -1.96
N ARG A 271 22.53 -11.54 -1.22
CA ARG A 271 23.94 -11.67 -1.62
C ARG A 271 24.11 -12.44 -2.92
N LYS A 272 23.35 -13.52 -3.13
CA LYS A 272 23.38 -14.29 -4.38
C LYS A 272 22.91 -13.46 -5.56
N SER A 273 21.82 -12.69 -5.41
CA SER A 273 21.31 -11.82 -6.49
C SER A 273 22.29 -10.69 -6.85
N GLN A 274 22.98 -10.13 -5.85
CA GLN A 274 24.03 -9.14 -6.04
C GLN A 274 25.30 -9.73 -6.67
N ASN A 275 25.68 -10.97 -6.34
CA ASN A 275 26.82 -11.66 -6.93
C ASN A 275 26.57 -12.10 -8.38
N THR A 276 25.31 -12.37 -8.77
CA THR A 276 24.94 -12.61 -10.18
C THR A 276 24.89 -11.33 -11.03
N ALA A 277 24.95 -10.15 -10.41
CA ALA A 277 25.06 -8.85 -11.10
C ALA A 277 26.52 -8.42 -11.34
N ALA A 278 27.52 -9.17 -10.83
CA ALA A 278 28.88 -9.07 -11.32
C ALA A 278 28.94 -9.79 -12.67
N GLU A 279 29.20 -9.03 -13.75
CA GLU A 279 29.40 -9.60 -15.09
C GLU A 279 30.37 -10.79 -15.01
N PRO A 280 30.03 -11.96 -15.57
CA PRO A 280 31.03 -13.00 -15.73
C PRO A 280 32.11 -12.45 -16.67
N GLU A 281 33.37 -12.44 -16.22
CA GLU A 281 34.52 -12.22 -17.10
C GLU A 281 34.38 -13.16 -18.30
N ILE A 282 34.22 -12.58 -19.49
CA ILE A 282 34.10 -13.33 -20.74
C ILE A 282 35.41 -14.11 -20.93
N PRO A 283 35.40 -15.45 -20.85
CA PRO A 283 36.58 -16.23 -21.24
C PRO A 283 36.72 -16.09 -22.76
N THR A 284 37.92 -15.76 -23.22
CA THR A 284 38.27 -15.79 -24.65
C THR A 284 38.07 -17.22 -25.16
N ALA A 285 36.98 -17.47 -25.87
CA ALA A 285 36.67 -18.77 -26.46
C ALA A 285 36.96 -18.75 -27.96
N ASP A 286 37.76 -19.73 -28.38
CA ASP A 286 38.13 -20.03 -29.75
C ASP A 286 36.91 -20.25 -30.65
N VAL A 287 37.06 -19.81 -31.91
CA VAL A 287 36.08 -19.97 -32.98
C VAL A 287 35.85 -21.46 -33.25
N VAL A 288 34.63 -21.93 -33.03
CA VAL A 288 34.15 -23.22 -33.56
C VAL A 288 32.90 -22.96 -34.39
N GLU A 289 32.99 -23.26 -35.69
CA GLU A 289 31.89 -23.21 -36.64
C GLU A 289 30.86 -24.31 -36.30
N GLU A 290 29.67 -23.93 -35.85
CA GLU A 290 28.49 -24.79 -35.95
C GLU A 290 27.43 -24.14 -36.84
N THR A 291 27.27 -24.74 -38.01
CA THR A 291 26.26 -24.47 -39.03
C THR A 291 24.88 -24.91 -38.54
N PHE A 292 23.96 -23.97 -38.30
CA PHE A 292 22.53 -24.28 -38.20
C PHE A 292 21.82 -24.05 -39.53
N GLY A 293 21.16 -25.12 -39.99
CA GLY A 293 20.46 -25.21 -41.26
C GLY A 293 19.25 -24.28 -41.37
N THR A 294 19.16 -23.69 -42.55
CA THR A 294 18.22 -22.66 -42.99
C THR A 294 16.82 -23.18 -43.30
N ALA A 295 15.79 -22.38 -42.96
CA ALA A 295 14.60 -22.24 -43.81
C ALA A 295 14.06 -20.79 -43.75
N THR A 296 14.40 -20.06 -44.82
CA THR A 296 13.75 -18.89 -45.43
C THR A 296 13.85 -17.47 -44.83
N GLN A 297 14.71 -16.73 -45.55
CA GLN A 297 14.64 -15.34 -46.03
C GLN A 297 15.11 -14.23 -45.09
N GLY A 298 16.35 -13.83 -45.35
CA GLY A 298 17.13 -12.91 -44.53
C GLY A 298 16.77 -11.45 -44.72
N VAL A 299 17.00 -10.72 -43.64
CA VAL A 299 17.28 -9.29 -43.67
C VAL A 299 18.76 -9.14 -43.34
N SER A 300 19.52 -8.62 -44.30
CA SER A 300 20.92 -8.24 -44.10
C SER A 300 20.98 -7.02 -43.19
N LEU A 301 21.57 -7.15 -42.01
CA LEU A 301 21.92 -6.02 -41.16
C LEU A 301 23.32 -5.55 -41.58
N THR A 302 23.37 -4.45 -42.32
CA THR A 302 24.63 -3.73 -42.53
C THR A 302 25.04 -3.05 -41.22
N SER A 303 26.25 -3.36 -40.77
CA SER A 303 26.94 -2.76 -39.64
C SER A 303 26.86 -1.23 -39.67
N ARG A 304 26.40 -0.61 -38.57
CA ARG A 304 26.61 0.82 -38.32
C ARG A 304 28.01 1.02 -37.77
N ASP A 305 28.76 1.91 -38.42
CA ASP A 305 30.09 2.36 -38.02
C ASP A 305 30.12 2.88 -36.58
N ALA A 306 30.92 2.22 -35.74
CA ALA A 306 31.28 2.67 -34.40
C ALA A 306 32.43 3.68 -34.46
N SER A 307 32.22 4.83 -35.09
CA SER A 307 33.24 5.90 -35.11
C SER A 307 32.63 7.30 -34.91
N ALA A 308 32.13 7.56 -33.71
CA ALA A 308 32.11 8.91 -33.12
C ALA A 308 31.70 8.82 -31.65
N LEU A 309 32.31 9.66 -30.81
CA LEU A 309 32.01 9.91 -29.39
C LEU A 309 32.84 9.11 -28.37
N ALA A 310 34.16 9.29 -28.41
CA ALA A 310 34.95 9.33 -27.19
C ALA A 310 35.03 10.81 -26.73
N ALA A 311 34.21 11.19 -25.75
CA ALA A 311 34.41 12.41 -24.98
C ALA A 311 35.25 12.06 -23.73
N PRO A 312 36.30 12.83 -23.38
CA PRO A 312 37.16 12.48 -22.26
C PRO A 312 36.42 12.73 -20.93
N LEU A 313 36.43 11.71 -20.06
CA LEU A 313 36.04 11.82 -18.65
C LEU A 313 36.89 12.91 -17.98
N ALA A 314 36.24 14.00 -17.58
CA ALA A 314 36.87 15.07 -16.82
C ALA A 314 37.30 14.55 -15.44
N SER A 315 38.51 14.95 -15.02
CA SER A 315 39.05 14.65 -13.69
C SER A 315 38.23 15.32 -12.58
N PRO A 316 38.14 14.72 -11.38
CA PRO A 316 37.38 15.32 -10.28
C PRO A 316 38.05 16.62 -9.82
N LEU A 317 37.35 17.74 -10.02
CA LEU A 317 37.70 19.04 -9.46
C LEU A 317 37.36 19.02 -7.96
N SER A 318 38.37 19.14 -7.11
CA SER A 318 38.20 19.44 -5.69
C SER A 318 37.74 20.89 -5.53
N ALA A 319 36.46 21.09 -5.21
CA ALA A 319 35.94 22.40 -4.80
C ALA A 319 36.14 22.61 -3.27
N PRO A 320 36.36 23.85 -2.82
CA PRO A 320 36.71 24.14 -1.43
C PRO A 320 35.51 23.95 -0.49
N HIS A 321 35.76 23.28 0.64
CA HIS A 321 34.78 23.10 1.70
C HIS A 321 34.36 24.43 2.34
N SER A 322 33.16 24.89 2.01
CA SER A 322 32.39 25.82 2.84
C SER A 322 31.94 25.10 4.11
N SER A 323 32.13 25.73 5.27
CA SER A 323 31.97 25.14 6.60
C SER A 323 30.52 25.12 7.13
N SER A 324 29.51 25.21 6.26
CA SER A 324 28.09 25.05 6.63
C SER A 324 27.42 24.07 5.68
N LYS A 325 26.79 23.02 6.23
CA LYS A 325 25.95 22.10 5.45
C LYS A 325 24.85 22.91 4.72
N PRO A 326 24.60 22.66 3.41
CA PRO A 326 23.54 23.36 2.69
C PRO A 326 22.17 23.00 3.28
N LYS A 327 21.30 24.00 3.43
CA LYS A 327 19.93 23.80 3.91
C LYS A 327 19.03 23.27 2.80
N ILE A 328 18.02 22.48 3.17
CA ILE A 328 16.96 22.08 2.23
C ILE A 328 15.94 23.20 2.15
N LYS A 329 15.63 23.66 0.94
CA LYS A 329 14.66 24.73 0.70
C LYS A 329 13.25 24.16 0.64
N VAL A 330 12.43 24.44 1.65
CA VAL A 330 11.04 24.02 1.72
C VAL A 330 10.19 24.99 0.91
N LEU A 331 9.45 24.45 -0.06
CA LEU A 331 8.61 25.22 -0.97
C LEU A 331 7.15 24.79 -0.81
N LEU A 332 6.41 25.50 0.04
CA LEU A 332 4.99 25.23 0.26
C LEU A 332 4.14 26.09 -0.68
N SER A 333 3.49 25.44 -1.65
CA SER A 333 2.56 26.12 -2.55
C SER A 333 1.10 25.78 -2.25
N VAL A 334 0.21 26.66 -2.69
CA VAL A 334 -1.23 26.46 -2.63
C VAL A 334 -1.87 26.76 -3.97
N ASP A 335 -2.59 25.79 -4.52
CA ASP A 335 -3.28 25.93 -5.81
C ASP A 335 -4.76 26.25 -5.50
N PHE A 336 -5.18 27.49 -5.77
CA PHE A 336 -6.50 28.00 -5.39
C PHE A 336 -7.56 27.74 -6.48
N ASP A 337 -7.81 26.46 -6.74
CA ASP A 337 -8.65 26.00 -7.84
C ASP A 337 -10.11 26.42 -7.67
N ALA A 338 -10.69 26.17 -6.51
CA ALA A 338 -12.07 26.50 -6.19
C ALA A 338 -13.05 25.99 -7.27
N VAL A 339 -14.00 26.84 -7.68
CA VAL A 339 -14.98 26.47 -8.72
C VAL A 339 -14.32 26.23 -10.07
N SER A 340 -13.20 26.90 -10.37
CA SER A 340 -12.53 26.77 -11.66
C SER A 340 -12.02 25.35 -11.91
N GLY A 341 -11.55 24.64 -10.87
CA GLY A 341 -11.16 23.23 -10.96
C GLY A 341 -12.25 22.33 -11.54
N TRP A 342 -13.53 22.60 -11.21
CA TRP A 342 -14.69 21.87 -11.75
C TRP A 342 -15.13 22.33 -13.14
N LEU A 343 -14.70 23.51 -13.59
CA LEU A 343 -15.01 24.07 -14.91
C LEU A 343 -14.00 23.63 -15.97
N GLY A 344 -12.73 23.47 -15.59
CA GLY A 344 -11.64 23.07 -16.47
C GLY A 344 -11.35 21.58 -16.42
N THR A 345 -10.24 21.17 -15.79
CA THR A 345 -9.81 19.77 -15.77
C THR A 345 -10.77 18.80 -15.07
N GLY A 346 -11.57 19.27 -14.11
CA GLY A 346 -12.61 18.51 -13.43
C GLY A 346 -13.98 18.53 -14.12
N GLN A 347 -14.08 19.07 -15.34
CA GLN A 347 -15.34 19.19 -16.07
C GLN A 347 -15.96 17.83 -16.37
N ASN A 348 -17.21 17.63 -15.97
CA ASN A 348 -18.01 16.48 -16.36
C ASN A 348 -19.49 16.88 -16.56
N PRO A 349 -20.19 16.35 -17.58
CA PRO A 349 -21.61 16.61 -17.80
C PRO A 349 -22.51 16.22 -16.61
N SER A 350 -22.05 15.32 -15.74
CA SER A 350 -22.77 14.85 -14.55
C SER A 350 -22.44 15.64 -13.28
N ASN A 351 -21.56 16.65 -13.36
CA ASN A 351 -21.28 17.52 -12.22
C ASN A 351 -22.56 18.23 -11.78
N ASN A 352 -22.82 18.22 -10.48
CA ASN A 352 -24.01 18.77 -9.87
C ASN A 352 -23.67 19.87 -8.85
N LEU A 353 -24.70 20.47 -8.25
CA LEU A 353 -24.52 21.59 -7.31
C LEU A 353 -23.63 21.24 -6.11
N ALA A 354 -23.65 19.98 -5.64
CA ALA A 354 -22.80 19.55 -4.54
C ALA A 354 -21.31 19.58 -4.93
N ASP A 355 -20.98 19.22 -6.17
CA ASP A 355 -19.61 19.23 -6.67
C ASP A 355 -19.09 20.67 -6.71
N TYR A 356 -19.82 21.58 -7.35
CA TYR A 356 -19.47 23.00 -7.38
C TYR A 356 -19.40 23.64 -5.98
N SER A 357 -20.25 23.18 -5.04
CA SER A 357 -20.25 23.69 -3.66
C SER A 357 -18.91 23.47 -2.93
N SER A 358 -18.15 22.45 -3.32
CA SER A 358 -16.80 22.22 -2.77
C SER A 358 -15.81 23.32 -3.20
N GLY A 359 -15.95 23.85 -4.42
CA GLY A 359 -15.17 25.01 -4.87
C GLY A 359 -15.50 26.28 -4.09
N PHE A 360 -16.75 26.48 -3.67
CA PHE A 360 -17.09 27.58 -2.74
C PHE A 360 -16.53 27.36 -1.34
N PHE A 361 -16.47 26.11 -0.87
CA PHE A 361 -15.80 25.76 0.38
C PHE A 361 -14.32 26.12 0.34
N SER A 362 -13.63 25.82 -0.76
CA SER A 362 -12.23 26.21 -0.98
C SER A 362 -12.01 27.69 -0.72
N ALA A 363 -12.81 28.55 -1.35
CA ALA A 363 -12.73 30.00 -1.16
C ALA A 363 -13.12 30.42 0.27
N TYR A 364 -14.36 30.20 0.67
CA TYR A 364 -14.90 30.82 1.90
C TYR A 364 -14.39 30.19 3.19
N VAL A 365 -13.86 28.97 3.14
CA VAL A 365 -13.43 28.21 4.32
C VAL A 365 -11.97 27.80 4.22
N GLY A 366 -11.55 27.24 3.09
CA GLY A 366 -10.20 26.75 2.86
C GLY A 366 -9.16 27.86 2.94
N VAL A 367 -9.30 28.91 2.11
CA VAL A 367 -8.36 30.03 2.05
C VAL A 367 -8.17 30.69 3.43
N PRO A 368 -9.22 31.10 4.17
CA PRO A 368 -9.03 31.67 5.51
C PRO A 368 -8.39 30.72 6.52
N ARG A 369 -8.60 29.40 6.41
CA ARG A 369 -7.97 28.41 7.30
C ARG A 369 -6.47 28.31 7.05
N LEU A 370 -6.06 28.20 5.78
CA LEU A 370 -4.65 28.11 5.40
C LEU A 370 -3.91 29.41 5.72
N LEU A 371 -4.47 30.58 5.42
CA LEU A 371 -3.85 31.86 5.77
C LEU A 371 -3.63 32.02 7.29
N ARG A 372 -4.61 31.63 8.12
CA ARG A 372 -4.44 31.63 9.58
C ARG A 372 -3.37 30.64 10.05
N LEU A 373 -3.30 29.47 9.43
CA LEU A 373 -2.27 28.47 9.74
C LEU A 373 -0.87 28.99 9.40
N PHE A 374 -0.70 29.56 8.20
CA PHE A 374 0.59 30.10 7.78
C PHE A 374 1.02 31.31 8.62
N ALA A 375 0.09 32.17 9.01
CA ALA A 375 0.35 33.27 9.92
C ALA A 375 0.76 32.78 11.32
N LYS A 376 0.13 31.70 11.81
CA LYS A 376 0.46 31.09 13.10
C LYS A 376 1.91 30.59 13.17
N TYR A 377 2.47 30.12 12.06
CA TYR A 377 3.84 29.59 11.98
C TYR A 377 4.85 30.56 11.34
N ASP A 378 4.43 31.81 11.09
CA ASP A 378 5.25 32.87 10.48
C ASP A 378 5.85 32.46 9.13
N ILE A 379 5.02 31.89 8.26
CA ILE A 379 5.42 31.46 6.90
C ILE A 379 4.55 32.08 5.79
N SER A 380 3.64 33.00 6.11
CA SER A 380 2.70 33.58 5.13
C SER A 380 3.39 34.14 3.88
N ASN A 381 4.42 34.96 4.06
CA ASN A 381 5.21 35.56 2.97
C ASN A 381 6.26 34.61 2.38
N LYS A 382 6.30 33.35 2.82
CA LYS A 382 7.16 32.27 2.32
C LYS A 382 6.37 31.16 1.63
N THR A 383 5.09 31.40 1.36
CA THR A 383 4.26 30.51 0.53
C THR A 383 4.07 31.08 -0.87
N THR A 384 3.79 30.20 -1.84
CA THR A 384 3.46 30.58 -3.21
C THR A 384 2.05 30.10 -3.55
N TRP A 385 1.20 31.00 -4.03
CA TRP A 385 -0.17 30.67 -4.42
C TRP A 385 -0.31 30.68 -5.93
N PHE A 386 -0.61 29.53 -6.54
CA PHE A 386 -0.96 29.45 -7.96
C PHE A 386 -2.46 29.61 -8.10
N ILE A 387 -2.90 30.67 -8.77
CA ILE A 387 -4.31 31.08 -8.76
C ILE A 387 -4.86 31.12 -10.18
N PRO A 388 -5.92 30.35 -10.49
CA PRO A 388 -6.67 30.53 -11.72
C PRO A 388 -7.33 31.91 -11.70
N MET A 389 -7.22 32.67 -12.78
CA MET A 389 -7.72 34.04 -12.79
C MET A 389 -9.26 34.12 -12.66
N HIS A 390 -9.99 33.07 -13.04
CA HIS A 390 -11.40 32.93 -12.69
C HIS A 390 -11.64 32.92 -11.18
N SER A 391 -10.81 32.20 -10.40
CA SER A 391 -10.90 32.17 -8.93
C SER A 391 -10.60 33.53 -8.31
N ALA A 392 -9.62 34.27 -8.86
CA ALA A 392 -9.31 35.63 -8.44
C ALA A 392 -10.49 36.60 -8.63
N GLU A 393 -11.18 36.53 -9.78
CA GLU A 393 -12.35 37.37 -10.06
C GLU A 393 -13.62 36.93 -9.31
N SER A 394 -13.80 35.62 -9.12
CA SER A 394 -14.98 35.05 -8.46
C SER A 394 -14.96 35.24 -6.96
N PHE A 395 -13.76 35.28 -6.35
CA PHE A 395 -13.55 35.36 -4.91
C PHE A 395 -12.59 36.52 -4.55
N PRO A 396 -12.96 37.78 -4.86
CA PRO A 396 -12.03 38.91 -4.77
C PRO A 396 -11.60 39.23 -3.34
N ASN A 397 -12.41 38.91 -2.33
CA ASN A 397 -12.06 39.12 -0.91
C ASN A 397 -11.00 38.10 -0.45
N GLU A 398 -11.17 36.85 -0.82
CA GLU A 398 -10.23 35.77 -0.54
C GLU A 398 -8.91 35.99 -1.27
N PHE A 399 -8.97 36.36 -2.56
CA PHE A 399 -7.79 36.78 -3.33
C PHE A 399 -7.08 37.97 -2.69
N SER A 400 -7.82 39.00 -2.26
CA SER A 400 -7.23 40.16 -1.56
C SER A 400 -6.54 39.75 -0.26
N SER A 401 -7.13 38.82 0.49
CA SER A 401 -6.51 38.29 1.73
C SER A 401 -5.21 37.53 1.45
N ILE A 402 -5.13 36.78 0.35
CA ILE A 402 -3.89 36.12 -0.10
C ILE A 402 -2.84 37.17 -0.45
N LYS A 403 -3.20 38.19 -1.24
CA LYS A 403 -2.32 39.31 -1.60
C LYS A 403 -1.78 40.04 -0.37
N GLU A 404 -2.65 40.35 0.60
CA GLU A 404 -2.30 41.05 1.84
C GLU A 404 -1.39 40.22 2.75
N SER A 405 -1.41 38.88 2.64
CA SER A 405 -0.52 38.00 3.41
C SER A 405 0.96 38.11 3.00
N GLY A 406 1.25 38.74 1.86
CA GLY A 406 2.61 38.88 1.32
C GLY A 406 3.14 37.63 0.61
N ALA A 407 2.30 36.60 0.42
CA ALA A 407 2.66 35.41 -0.34
C ALA A 407 3.03 35.75 -1.80
N GLU A 408 3.86 34.91 -2.42
CA GLU A 408 4.04 34.94 -3.87
C GLU A 408 2.72 34.51 -4.55
N ILE A 409 2.40 35.10 -5.70
CA ILE A 409 1.26 34.67 -6.53
C ILE A 409 1.77 34.32 -7.92
N GLY A 410 1.56 33.08 -8.35
CA GLY A 410 1.79 32.57 -9.70
C GLY A 410 0.48 32.39 -10.49
N LEU A 411 0.60 32.24 -11.81
CA LEU A 411 -0.55 31.97 -12.68
C LEU A 411 -0.88 30.48 -12.74
N HIS A 412 -2.19 30.18 -12.89
CA HIS A 412 -2.71 28.81 -12.95
C HIS A 412 -3.87 28.66 -13.95
N GLY A 413 -3.71 29.24 -15.14
CA GLY A 413 -4.79 29.33 -16.14
C GLY A 413 -5.90 30.31 -15.76
N TYR A 414 -7.00 30.30 -16.52
CA TYR A 414 -8.19 31.10 -16.24
C TYR A 414 -9.23 30.27 -15.49
N CYS A 415 -9.84 29.28 -16.15
CA CYS A 415 -10.84 28.35 -15.64
C CYS A 415 -10.23 26.99 -15.27
N HIS A 416 -8.93 26.94 -14.93
CA HIS A 416 -8.22 25.69 -14.64
C HIS A 416 -8.26 24.67 -15.81
N GLU A 417 -8.15 25.17 -17.05
CA GLU A 417 -8.10 24.37 -18.27
C GLU A 417 -6.73 23.71 -18.50
N GLY A 418 -6.73 22.43 -18.86
CA GLY A 418 -5.52 21.70 -19.24
C GLY A 418 -5.13 21.99 -20.69
N ALA A 419 -3.84 22.06 -20.99
CA ALA A 419 -3.36 22.36 -22.35
C ALA A 419 -3.95 21.44 -23.44
N PRO A 420 -4.17 20.12 -23.23
CA PRO A 420 -4.83 19.24 -24.21
C PRO A 420 -6.27 19.64 -24.58
N GLN A 421 -6.98 20.41 -23.74
CA GLN A 421 -8.34 20.89 -23.99
C GLN A 421 -8.37 22.11 -24.94
N LEU A 422 -7.22 22.75 -25.18
CA LEU A 422 -7.13 23.99 -25.94
C LEU A 422 -6.46 23.79 -27.30
N THR A 423 -6.91 24.55 -28.29
CA THR A 423 -6.09 24.85 -29.47
C THR A 423 -4.95 25.81 -29.09
N ALA A 424 -3.86 25.84 -29.89
CA ALA A 424 -2.74 26.76 -29.64
C ALA A 424 -3.17 28.24 -29.62
N THR A 425 -4.17 28.62 -30.42
CA THR A 425 -4.75 29.97 -30.41
C THR A 425 -5.47 30.26 -29.09
N GLN A 426 -6.35 29.36 -28.64
CA GLN A 426 -7.05 29.54 -27.36
C GLN A 426 -6.07 29.60 -26.19
N GLU A 427 -5.04 28.76 -26.18
CA GLU A 427 -4.01 28.75 -25.15
C GLU A 427 -3.27 30.09 -25.05
N ARG A 428 -2.92 30.70 -26.19
CA ARG A 428 -2.34 32.05 -26.22
C ARG A 428 -3.32 33.11 -25.72
N GLU A 429 -4.56 33.11 -26.22
CA GLU A 429 -5.58 34.10 -25.82
C GLU A 429 -5.86 34.04 -24.31
N VAL A 430 -5.97 32.83 -23.76
CA VAL A 430 -6.13 32.59 -22.32
C VAL A 430 -4.94 33.11 -21.53
N LEU A 431 -3.70 32.79 -21.94
CA LEU A 431 -2.50 33.24 -21.24
C LEU A 431 -2.36 34.76 -21.27
N GLU A 432 -2.57 35.39 -22.43
CA GLU A 432 -2.55 36.85 -22.59
C GLU A 432 -3.60 37.54 -21.70
N HIS A 433 -4.81 36.98 -21.66
CA HIS A 433 -5.86 37.47 -20.78
C HIS A 433 -5.46 37.35 -19.30
N CYS A 434 -4.93 36.19 -18.90
CA CYS A 434 -4.47 35.96 -17.53
C CYS A 434 -3.32 36.90 -17.12
N ILE A 435 -2.34 37.14 -18.00
CA ILE A 435 -1.25 38.09 -17.76
C ILE A 435 -1.81 39.50 -17.58
N SER A 436 -2.71 39.94 -18.46
CA SER A 436 -3.33 41.27 -18.38
C SER A 436 -4.07 41.47 -17.05
N LEU A 437 -4.90 40.49 -16.67
CA LEU A 437 -5.68 40.54 -15.43
C LEU A 437 -4.78 40.46 -14.19
N TYR A 438 -3.75 39.62 -14.21
CA TYR A 438 -2.73 39.58 -13.15
C TYR A 438 -2.06 40.93 -12.96
N GLN A 439 -1.66 41.60 -14.05
CA GLN A 439 -1.05 42.92 -14.00
C GLN A 439 -2.00 43.99 -13.45
N GLU A 440 -3.29 43.93 -13.81
CA GLU A 440 -4.31 44.82 -13.27
C GLU A 440 -4.47 44.64 -11.74
N LEU A 441 -4.54 43.40 -11.27
CA LEU A 441 -4.79 43.07 -9.87
C LEU A 441 -3.56 43.27 -8.97
N LEU A 442 -2.35 43.06 -9.48
CA LEU A 442 -1.11 43.01 -8.69
C LEU A 442 -0.08 44.09 -9.05
N GLY A 443 -0.25 44.81 -10.16
CA GLY A 443 0.66 45.89 -10.58
C GLY A 443 2.05 45.43 -11.03
N LYS A 444 2.26 44.12 -11.19
CA LYS A 444 3.52 43.49 -11.61
C LYS A 444 3.24 42.36 -12.59
N ARG A 445 4.26 41.89 -13.32
CA ARG A 445 4.15 40.72 -14.19
C ARG A 445 4.25 39.42 -13.36
N PRO A 446 3.57 38.35 -13.79
CA PRO A 446 3.76 37.04 -13.20
C PRO A 446 5.17 36.52 -13.49
N LEU A 447 5.79 35.86 -12.52
CA LEU A 447 7.09 35.20 -12.67
C LEU A 447 6.95 33.68 -12.75
N GLY A 448 5.97 33.13 -12.04
CA GLY A 448 5.70 31.70 -11.96
C GLY A 448 4.43 31.31 -12.69
N TYR A 449 4.46 30.12 -13.26
CA TYR A 449 3.31 29.43 -13.81
C TYR A 449 3.24 28.00 -13.25
N ARG A 450 2.02 27.49 -13.12
CA ARG A 450 1.75 26.06 -12.94
C ARG A 450 0.61 25.69 -13.87
N ALA A 451 0.78 24.63 -14.65
CA ALA A 451 -0.29 24.15 -15.52
C ALA A 451 -1.40 23.49 -14.69
N PRO A 452 -2.68 23.78 -14.97
CA PRO A 452 -3.80 23.01 -14.42
C PRO A 452 -3.61 21.51 -14.61
N LEU A 453 -3.67 20.75 -13.50
CA LEU A 453 -3.42 19.31 -13.43
C LEU A 453 -2.07 18.88 -14.05
N TYR A 454 -1.06 19.75 -13.99
CA TYR A 454 0.27 19.56 -14.58
C TYR A 454 0.27 19.30 -16.10
N GLN A 455 -0.81 19.67 -16.80
CA GLN A 455 -0.97 19.41 -18.23
C GLN A 455 -0.36 20.51 -19.08
N LEU A 456 0.94 20.38 -19.39
CA LEU A 456 1.68 21.22 -20.33
C LEU A 456 1.77 20.62 -21.73
N ARG A 457 2.03 21.50 -22.71
CA ARG A 457 2.55 21.14 -24.04
C ARG A 457 3.77 22.00 -24.37
N GLU A 458 4.48 21.63 -25.43
CA GLU A 458 5.63 22.38 -25.94
C GLU A 458 5.23 23.83 -26.28
N ASN A 459 4.04 24.04 -26.85
CA ASN A 459 3.48 25.37 -27.12
C ASN A 459 3.30 26.20 -25.84
N THR A 460 2.93 25.58 -24.71
CA THR A 460 2.82 26.28 -23.42
C THR A 460 4.19 26.82 -22.99
N ILE A 461 5.21 25.97 -23.07
CA ILE A 461 6.60 26.34 -22.70
C ILE A 461 7.09 27.49 -23.60
N GLU A 462 6.87 27.40 -24.91
CA GLU A 462 7.23 28.47 -25.86
C GLU A 462 6.56 29.80 -25.52
N LEU A 463 5.26 29.78 -25.19
CA LEU A 463 4.51 30.96 -24.78
C LEU A 463 5.04 31.56 -23.47
N LEU A 464 5.30 30.73 -22.46
CA LEU A 464 5.84 31.18 -21.18
C LEU A 464 7.25 31.79 -21.35
N GLU A 465 8.10 31.22 -22.20
CA GLU A 465 9.40 31.80 -22.57
C GLU A 465 9.24 33.11 -23.36
N GLU A 466 8.26 33.20 -24.27
CA GLU A 466 7.93 34.40 -25.05
C GLU A 466 7.52 35.57 -24.14
N TYR A 467 6.67 35.29 -23.16
CA TYR A 467 6.16 36.26 -22.19
C TYR A 467 7.11 36.53 -21.01
N GLY A 468 8.25 35.82 -20.96
CA GLY A 468 9.33 36.09 -20.01
C GLY A 468 9.04 35.63 -18.59
N PHE A 469 8.32 34.51 -18.43
CA PHE A 469 8.22 33.84 -17.13
C PHE A 469 9.60 33.38 -16.65
N LEU A 470 9.78 33.34 -15.34
CA LEU A 470 11.02 32.89 -14.72
C LEU A 470 11.04 31.36 -14.59
N TYR A 471 9.91 30.79 -14.16
CA TYR A 471 9.82 29.38 -13.84
C TYR A 471 8.43 28.77 -14.13
N ASP A 472 8.42 27.46 -14.29
CA ASP A 472 7.25 26.59 -14.21
C ASP A 472 7.40 25.61 -13.04
N SER A 473 6.28 25.07 -12.57
CA SER A 473 6.25 23.99 -11.61
C SER A 473 5.16 22.97 -11.93
N SER A 474 5.37 22.22 -13.00
CA SER A 474 4.42 21.22 -13.51
C SER A 474 5.08 19.90 -13.94
N LEU A 475 6.40 19.87 -14.17
CA LEU A 475 7.10 18.71 -14.70
C LEU A 475 7.86 17.94 -13.60
N SER A 476 8.09 16.66 -13.83
CA SER A 476 8.66 15.72 -12.84
C SER A 476 9.94 15.03 -13.32
N HIS A 477 10.79 15.67 -14.14
CA HIS A 477 12.08 15.05 -14.54
C HIS A 477 13.03 14.87 -13.36
N HIS A 478 12.79 15.61 -12.28
CA HIS A 478 13.46 15.48 -11.00
C HIS A 478 12.43 15.61 -9.87
N ASP A 479 12.79 15.28 -8.63
CA ASP A 479 11.88 15.32 -7.48
C ASP A 479 12.22 16.39 -6.42
N SER A 480 13.48 16.85 -6.42
CA SER A 480 14.04 17.71 -5.35
C SER A 480 15.21 18.61 -5.81
N LYS A 481 15.32 18.90 -7.11
CA LYS A 481 16.31 19.83 -7.68
C LYS A 481 15.65 20.65 -8.80
N PRO A 482 15.92 21.97 -8.86
CA PRO A 482 15.54 22.76 -10.02
C PRO A 482 16.39 22.39 -11.25
N TYR A 483 15.83 22.57 -12.44
CA TYR A 483 16.54 22.33 -13.71
C TYR A 483 15.97 23.22 -14.83
N TYR A 484 16.71 23.42 -15.93
CA TYR A 484 16.11 24.04 -17.11
C TYR A 484 15.20 23.05 -17.84
N ILE A 485 13.97 23.48 -18.18
CA ILE A 485 13.05 22.63 -18.94
C ILE A 485 13.72 22.17 -20.25
N PRO A 486 13.79 20.85 -20.52
CA PRO A 486 14.44 20.35 -21.72
C PRO A 486 13.62 20.72 -22.96
N LYS A 487 14.30 21.29 -23.96
CA LYS A 487 13.69 21.57 -25.27
C LYS A 487 13.66 20.29 -26.10
N LEU A 488 12.53 19.60 -26.07
CA LEU A 488 12.25 18.41 -26.86
C LEU A 488 11.18 18.71 -27.92
N PRO A 489 11.28 18.15 -29.13
CA PRO A 489 10.13 18.11 -30.03
C PRO A 489 9.03 17.24 -29.41
N PRO A 490 7.77 17.38 -29.85
CA PRO A 490 6.67 16.54 -29.40
C PRO A 490 7.01 15.05 -29.47
N ILE A 491 6.72 14.33 -28.38
CA ILE A 491 7.01 12.90 -28.30
C ILE A 491 6.12 12.14 -29.30
N GLU A 492 6.74 11.46 -30.25
CA GLU A 492 6.05 10.61 -31.21
C GLU A 492 5.63 9.29 -30.55
N VAL A 493 4.32 9.06 -30.45
CA VAL A 493 3.77 7.80 -29.91
C VAL A 493 3.80 6.69 -30.96
N PRO A 494 4.00 5.41 -30.56
CA PRO A 494 3.91 4.29 -31.49
C PRO A 494 2.55 4.20 -32.20
N SER A 495 2.58 3.98 -33.52
CA SER A 495 1.39 3.57 -34.28
C SER A 495 1.37 2.05 -34.43
N TYR A 496 0.26 1.43 -34.01
CA TYR A 496 0.04 -0.02 -34.10
C TYR A 496 -1.00 -0.41 -35.16
N THR A 497 -1.21 0.44 -36.17
CA THR A 497 -2.10 0.10 -37.29
C THR A 497 -1.48 -1.01 -38.15
N ASP A 498 -2.31 -1.79 -38.85
CA ASP A 498 -1.86 -2.89 -39.73
C ASP A 498 -0.89 -2.43 -40.84
N THR A 499 -0.87 -1.13 -41.11
CA THR A 499 0.00 -0.47 -42.10
C THR A 499 1.31 0.09 -41.52
N ALA A 500 1.45 0.16 -40.19
CA ALA A 500 2.63 0.72 -39.53
C ALA A 500 3.74 -0.32 -39.42
N ALA A 501 4.98 0.04 -39.77
CA ALA A 501 6.10 -0.83 -39.54
C ALA A 501 6.69 -0.57 -38.15
N ALA A 502 7.04 -1.62 -37.40
CA ALA A 502 7.62 -1.47 -36.06
C ALA A 502 8.88 -0.54 -36.05
N LYS A 503 9.67 -0.57 -37.12
CA LYS A 503 10.86 0.29 -37.30
C LYS A 503 10.55 1.80 -37.28
N ASP A 504 9.29 2.17 -37.50
CA ASP A 504 8.89 3.58 -37.59
C ASP A 504 8.86 4.22 -36.20
N TRP A 505 8.60 3.43 -35.14
CA TRP A 505 8.53 3.88 -33.74
C TRP A 505 9.60 3.25 -32.82
N MET A 506 10.30 2.18 -33.23
CA MET A 506 11.45 1.64 -32.49
C MET A 506 12.70 2.54 -32.61
N LYS A 507 12.59 3.78 -32.12
CA LYS A 507 13.64 4.79 -32.12
C LYS A 507 13.81 5.33 -30.69
N PRO A 508 15.03 5.69 -30.27
CA PRO A 508 15.23 6.38 -29.01
C PRO A 508 14.59 7.78 -29.03
N LEU A 509 14.34 8.36 -27.86
CA LEU A 509 13.96 9.75 -27.75
C LEU A 509 15.04 10.67 -28.35
N PRO A 510 14.65 11.80 -28.97
CA PRO A 510 15.61 12.78 -29.45
C PRO A 510 16.38 13.39 -28.26
N SER A 511 17.62 13.81 -28.51
CA SER A 511 18.37 14.59 -27.53
C SER A 511 17.74 15.96 -27.34
N ALA A 512 17.64 16.42 -26.09
CA ALA A 512 17.15 17.76 -25.79
C ALA A 512 18.09 18.83 -26.35
N GLY A 513 17.52 19.92 -26.84
CA GLY A 513 18.28 21.13 -27.20
C GLY A 513 18.91 21.77 -25.96
N ALA A 514 20.02 22.48 -26.17
CA ALA A 514 20.66 23.23 -25.09
C ALA A 514 19.73 24.34 -24.56
N PRO A 515 19.72 24.59 -23.24
CA PRO A 515 18.98 25.71 -22.66
C PRO A 515 19.49 27.06 -23.18
N THR A 516 18.63 28.07 -23.14
CA THR A 516 18.98 29.46 -23.50
C THR A 516 18.66 30.39 -22.34
N SER A 517 19.07 31.66 -22.42
CA SER A 517 18.73 32.67 -21.40
C SER A 517 17.22 32.84 -21.17
N LYS A 518 16.38 32.48 -22.16
CA LYS A 518 14.92 32.46 -22.06
C LYS A 518 14.36 31.20 -21.39
N SER A 519 15.13 30.13 -21.30
CA SER A 519 14.66 28.87 -20.75
C SER A 519 14.14 29.01 -19.32
N LEU A 520 12.96 28.42 -19.10
CA LEU A 520 12.31 28.38 -17.80
C LEU A 520 13.11 27.48 -16.87
N VAL A 521 13.19 27.91 -15.60
CA VAL A 521 13.55 27.00 -14.52
C VAL A 521 12.32 26.17 -14.20
N GLU A 522 12.46 24.87 -14.14
CA GLU A 522 11.48 23.98 -13.56
C GLU A 522 11.78 23.82 -12.07
N ILE A 523 10.79 24.08 -11.23
CA ILE A 523 10.78 23.57 -9.86
C ILE A 523 9.84 22.37 -9.84
N PRO A 524 10.38 21.15 -9.65
CA PRO A 524 9.63 19.95 -9.97
C PRO A 524 8.35 19.82 -9.15
N ALA A 525 7.23 19.60 -9.85
CA ALA A 525 5.99 19.14 -9.24
C ALA A 525 5.93 17.60 -9.27
N ASN A 526 5.18 17.02 -8.33
CA ASN A 526 5.06 15.58 -8.23
C ASN A 526 3.72 15.19 -7.58
N TRP A 527 3.04 14.18 -8.15
CA TRP A 527 1.81 13.58 -7.62
C TRP A 527 1.92 13.04 -6.19
N TYR A 528 3.12 12.70 -5.73
CA TYR A 528 3.40 12.26 -4.36
C TYR A 528 3.72 13.40 -3.39
N ALA A 529 3.71 14.65 -3.86
CA ALA A 529 4.00 15.84 -3.08
C ALA A 529 2.81 16.79 -3.01
N GLU A 530 1.60 16.30 -3.25
CA GLU A 530 0.36 17.07 -3.27
C GLU A 530 -0.75 16.37 -2.47
N ASP A 531 -1.74 17.13 -2.00
CA ASP A 531 -2.80 16.66 -1.10
C ASP A 531 -4.08 16.20 -1.82
N MET A 532 -4.44 16.82 -2.94
CA MET A 532 -5.74 16.65 -3.60
C MET A 532 -5.89 15.26 -4.20
N THR A 533 -4.94 14.75 -4.98
CA THR A 533 -5.05 13.43 -5.62
C THR A 533 -5.37 12.30 -4.62
N PRO A 534 -4.68 12.18 -3.46
CA PRO A 534 -5.01 11.15 -2.48
C PRO A 534 -6.22 11.48 -1.57
N LEU A 535 -6.44 12.76 -1.23
CA LEU A 535 -7.36 13.15 -0.14
C LEU A 535 -8.67 13.80 -0.63
N GLN A 536 -8.81 14.11 -1.91
CA GLN A 536 -10.04 14.66 -2.48
C GLN A 536 -10.82 13.60 -3.27
N PHE A 537 -12.10 13.46 -2.95
CA PHE A 537 -13.02 12.62 -3.72
C PHE A 537 -13.65 13.43 -4.86
N PHE A 538 -13.56 12.89 -6.07
CA PHE A 538 -14.15 13.41 -7.30
C PHE A 538 -15.11 12.36 -7.87
N PRO A 539 -16.44 12.55 -7.79
CA PRO A 539 -17.42 11.50 -8.06
C PRO A 539 -17.42 11.01 -9.51
N ASN A 540 -16.97 11.85 -10.44
CA ASN A 540 -17.01 11.58 -11.88
C ASN A 540 -15.63 11.22 -12.47
N THR A 541 -14.66 10.90 -11.60
CA THR A 541 -13.28 10.57 -11.98
C THR A 541 -12.99 9.10 -11.63
N HIS A 542 -12.76 8.25 -12.63
CA HIS A 542 -12.63 6.80 -12.46
C HIS A 542 -11.49 6.36 -11.51
N ASN A 543 -10.42 7.15 -11.45
CA ASN A 543 -9.25 6.93 -10.60
C ASN A 543 -9.25 7.79 -9.32
N SER A 544 -10.41 8.33 -8.92
CA SER A 544 -10.50 9.15 -7.72
C SER A 544 -10.26 8.35 -6.44
N GLN A 545 -9.54 8.97 -5.50
CA GLN A 545 -9.37 8.48 -4.13
C GLN A 545 -10.28 9.26 -3.18
N GLY A 546 -9.73 9.96 -2.17
CA GLY A 546 -10.51 10.80 -1.26
C GLY A 546 -10.79 10.21 0.12
N TYR A 547 -10.38 8.96 0.36
CA TYR A 547 -10.53 8.28 1.66
C TYR A 547 -9.21 7.74 2.21
N VAL A 548 -8.08 8.17 1.64
CA VAL A 548 -6.76 7.83 2.18
C VAL A 548 -6.59 8.48 3.55
N ASP A 549 -6.08 7.73 4.52
CA ASP A 549 -5.82 8.28 5.86
C ASP A 549 -4.74 9.38 5.78
N VAL A 550 -5.04 10.56 6.33
CA VAL A 550 -4.12 11.69 6.41
C VAL A 550 -2.79 11.35 7.09
N ARG A 551 -2.75 10.32 7.94
CA ARG A 551 -1.51 9.83 8.57
C ARG A 551 -0.59 9.13 7.58
N VAL A 552 -1.14 8.47 6.57
CA VAL A 552 -0.35 7.84 5.50
C VAL A 552 0.34 8.92 4.67
N ILE A 553 -0.39 9.97 4.28
CA ILE A 553 0.17 11.09 3.51
C ILE A 553 1.22 11.86 4.33
N GLU A 554 0.93 12.14 5.60
CA GLU A 554 1.89 12.77 6.52
C GLU A 554 3.21 11.99 6.60
N ASN A 555 3.13 10.67 6.78
CA ASN A 555 4.32 9.82 6.88
C ASN A 555 5.05 9.73 5.55
N MET A 556 4.34 9.58 4.44
CA MET A 556 4.93 9.54 3.10
C MET A 556 5.74 10.81 2.80
N TRP A 557 5.23 11.99 3.16
CA TRP A 557 5.96 13.24 2.99
C TRP A 557 7.20 13.32 3.90
N LYS A 558 7.10 12.86 5.14
CA LYS A 558 8.25 12.77 6.06
C LYS A 558 9.32 11.83 5.56
N ASP A 559 8.94 10.63 5.13
CA ASP A 559 9.86 9.62 4.60
C ASP A 559 10.57 10.13 3.34
N LYS A 560 9.84 10.80 2.44
CA LYS A 560 10.43 11.45 1.26
C LYS A 560 11.47 12.49 1.65
N PHE A 561 11.15 13.37 2.60
CA PHE A 561 12.09 14.39 3.08
C PHE A 561 13.33 13.77 3.71
N GLU A 562 13.16 12.75 4.56
CA GLU A 562 14.26 12.07 5.24
C GLU A 562 15.23 11.41 4.25
N TRP A 563 14.68 10.81 3.19
CA TRP A 563 15.50 10.27 2.11
C TRP A 563 16.28 11.36 1.36
N ILE A 564 15.61 12.45 0.98
CA ILE A 564 16.25 13.62 0.34
C ILE A 564 17.35 14.20 1.23
N ARG A 565 17.11 14.25 2.55
CA ARG A 565 18.09 14.73 3.53
C ARG A 565 19.33 13.84 3.56
N GLY A 566 19.17 12.52 3.65
CA GLY A 566 20.31 11.59 3.63
C GLY A 566 21.18 11.76 2.38
N GLU A 567 20.53 11.82 1.21
CA GLU A 567 21.20 12.03 -0.07
C GLU A 567 21.96 13.37 -0.17
N ALA A 568 21.40 14.43 0.41
CA ALA A 568 22.05 15.73 0.48
C ALA A 568 23.30 15.70 1.38
N GLU A 569 23.24 14.96 2.50
CA GLU A 569 24.35 14.84 3.44
C GLU A 569 25.50 13.97 2.94
N GLU A 570 25.21 12.91 2.17
CA GLU A 570 26.21 12.00 1.59
C GLU A 570 26.94 12.59 0.37
N GLY A 571 26.58 13.82 -0.05
CA GLY A 571 27.24 14.51 -1.15
C GLY A 571 26.98 13.91 -2.53
N LEU A 572 26.10 12.91 -2.63
CA LEU A 572 25.66 12.26 -3.86
C LEU A 572 25.03 13.26 -4.86
N ARG A 573 24.64 14.43 -4.35
CA ARG A 573 23.92 15.47 -5.10
C ARG A 573 24.75 16.71 -5.44
N GLY A 574 26.05 16.70 -5.16
CA GLY A 574 27.03 17.62 -5.78
C GLY A 574 26.69 19.11 -5.70
N GLY A 575 26.61 19.71 -4.52
CA GLY A 575 26.54 21.17 -4.35
C GLY A 575 25.31 21.90 -4.91
N ASP A 576 24.36 21.17 -5.51
CA ASP A 576 23.12 21.71 -6.08
C ASP A 576 22.11 22.14 -4.99
N ASP A 577 21.23 23.09 -5.33
CA ASP A 577 20.09 23.43 -4.48
C ASP A 577 19.16 22.22 -4.33
N VAL A 578 18.93 21.83 -3.08
CA VAL A 578 17.97 20.79 -2.73
C VAL A 578 16.67 21.45 -2.31
N VAL A 579 15.58 21.12 -3.01
CA VAL A 579 14.25 21.64 -2.74
C VAL A 579 13.29 20.56 -2.29
N PHE A 580 12.36 20.93 -1.41
CA PHE A 580 11.28 20.09 -0.94
C PHE A 580 9.93 20.76 -1.22
N PRO A 581 9.40 20.63 -2.44
CA PRO A 581 8.11 21.18 -2.81
C PRO A 581 6.97 20.35 -2.22
N LEU A 582 5.97 21.04 -1.68
CA LEU A 582 4.68 20.50 -1.26
C LEU A 582 3.57 21.38 -1.84
N VAL A 583 2.52 20.75 -2.37
CA VAL A 583 1.38 21.41 -3.00
C VAL A 583 0.13 21.14 -2.19
N LEU A 584 -0.57 22.20 -1.80
CA LEU A 584 -1.83 22.12 -1.08
C LEU A 584 -2.95 22.72 -1.93
N HIS A 585 -4.19 22.30 -1.67
CA HIS A 585 -5.37 22.93 -2.30
C HIS A 585 -6.33 23.36 -1.19
N PRO A 586 -6.87 24.58 -1.15
CA PRO A 586 -7.82 24.97 -0.11
C PRO A 586 -9.11 24.13 -0.15
N ASP A 587 -9.45 23.56 -1.31
CA ASP A 587 -10.47 22.54 -1.53
C ASP A 587 -10.28 21.34 -0.59
N THR A 588 -9.03 20.90 -0.44
CA THR A 588 -8.64 19.68 0.25
C THR A 588 -8.02 19.98 1.62
N SER A 589 -6.89 20.67 1.65
CA SER A 589 -6.20 21.12 2.86
C SER A 589 -7.02 22.08 3.73
N GLY A 590 -8.09 22.66 3.20
CA GLY A 590 -9.07 23.40 3.99
C GLY A 590 -9.96 22.52 4.86
N MET A 591 -10.13 21.23 4.55
CA MET A 591 -10.95 20.30 5.31
C MET A 591 -10.45 20.12 6.75
N ALA A 592 -11.36 19.95 7.71
CA ALA A 592 -11.01 20.02 9.14
C ALA A 592 -9.99 18.96 9.59
N HIS A 593 -10.02 17.77 9.00
CA HIS A 593 -9.08 16.70 9.32
C HIS A 593 -7.76 16.82 8.55
N VAL A 594 -7.79 17.40 7.34
CA VAL A 594 -6.59 17.62 6.50
C VAL A 594 -5.81 18.85 6.96
N VAL A 595 -6.46 19.97 7.31
CA VAL A 595 -5.75 21.14 7.85
C VAL A 595 -4.97 20.79 9.12
N GLY A 596 -5.49 19.86 9.93
CA GLY A 596 -4.78 19.33 11.10
C GLY A 596 -3.57 18.49 10.74
N MET A 597 -3.54 17.84 9.57
CA MET A 597 -2.36 17.17 9.01
C MET A 597 -1.33 18.18 8.53
N VAL A 598 -1.76 19.16 7.72
CA VAL A 598 -0.89 20.25 7.24
C VAL A 598 -0.21 20.94 8.42
N GLU A 599 -0.95 21.25 9.48
CA GLU A 599 -0.38 21.85 10.68
C GLU A 599 0.74 21.00 11.31
N ARG A 600 0.59 19.68 11.37
CA ARG A 600 1.62 18.79 11.92
C ARG A 600 2.87 18.74 11.05
N VAL A 601 2.70 18.73 9.73
CA VAL A 601 3.81 18.78 8.76
C VAL A 601 4.54 20.11 8.88
N VAL A 602 3.82 21.24 8.86
CA VAL A 602 4.40 22.59 9.03
C VAL A 602 5.13 22.70 10.36
N LYS A 603 4.52 22.25 11.46
CA LYS A 603 5.16 22.27 12.78
C LYS A 603 6.47 21.49 12.78
N TRP A 604 6.48 20.28 12.22
CA TRP A 604 7.68 19.46 12.11
C TRP A 604 8.77 20.11 11.25
N LEU A 605 8.41 20.72 10.11
CA LEU A 605 9.35 21.48 9.29
C LEU A 605 9.89 22.73 10.00
N LYS A 606 9.09 23.41 10.84
CA LYS A 606 9.54 24.53 11.68
C LYS A 606 10.50 24.08 12.78
N GLU A 607 10.31 22.89 13.34
CA GLU A 607 11.28 22.30 14.29
C GLU A 607 12.64 22.10 13.59
N LEU A 608 12.64 21.54 12.37
CA LEU A 608 13.84 21.37 11.55
C LEU A 608 14.48 22.71 11.12
N GLU A 609 13.69 23.76 10.92
CA GLU A 609 14.21 25.11 10.66
C GLU A 609 14.97 25.65 11.88
N GLY A 610 14.42 25.44 13.09
CA GLY A 610 15.07 25.80 14.35
C GLY A 610 16.40 25.06 14.59
N GLU A 611 16.54 23.86 14.01
CA GLU A 611 17.78 23.07 13.98
C GLU A 611 18.75 23.51 12.86
N GLY A 612 18.33 24.42 11.98
CA GLY A 612 19.12 24.89 10.86
C GLY A 612 19.20 23.90 9.69
N VAL A 613 18.32 22.90 9.64
CA VAL A 613 18.28 21.87 8.58
C VAL A 613 17.58 22.39 7.32
N VAL A 614 16.50 23.17 7.49
CA VAL A 614 15.69 23.69 6.40
C VAL A 614 15.63 25.22 6.41
N GLU A 615 15.22 25.79 5.28
CA GLU A 615 14.78 27.18 5.15
C GLU A 615 13.52 27.26 4.29
N TRP A 616 12.64 28.22 4.61
CA TRP A 616 11.41 28.45 3.84
C TRP A 616 11.66 29.45 2.73
N CYS A 617 11.31 29.08 1.50
CA CYS A 617 11.47 29.93 0.33
C CYS A 617 10.17 29.96 -0.49
N THR A 618 9.98 31.05 -1.21
CA THR A 618 9.03 31.10 -2.33
C THR A 618 9.66 30.44 -3.56
N TYR A 619 8.82 30.03 -4.50
CA TYR A 619 9.29 29.43 -5.75
C TYR A 619 10.10 30.43 -6.58
N ALA A 620 9.68 31.70 -6.66
CA ALA A 620 10.45 32.74 -7.36
C ALA A 620 11.84 32.98 -6.76
N GLU A 621 11.99 32.99 -5.43
CA GLU A 621 13.29 33.15 -4.77
C GLU A 621 14.25 32.04 -5.20
N VAL A 622 13.80 30.77 -5.16
CA VAL A 622 14.63 29.63 -5.55
C VAL A 622 14.95 29.65 -7.04
N ALA A 623 13.95 29.84 -7.89
CA ALA A 623 14.17 29.85 -9.33
C ALA A 623 15.13 30.97 -9.76
N GLY A 624 15.01 32.16 -9.17
CA GLY A 624 15.89 33.29 -9.43
C GLY A 624 17.34 33.00 -9.03
N GLU A 625 17.54 32.60 -7.78
CA GLU A 625 18.87 32.25 -7.26
C GLU A 625 19.53 31.11 -8.05
N TRP A 626 18.75 30.08 -8.39
CA TRP A 626 19.24 28.94 -9.16
C TRP A 626 19.61 29.36 -10.59
N LYS A 627 18.78 30.17 -11.26
CA LYS A 627 19.03 30.65 -12.62
C LYS A 627 20.26 31.55 -12.70
N GLU A 628 20.50 32.38 -11.67
CA GLU A 628 21.70 33.22 -11.59
C GLU A 628 22.98 32.40 -11.47
N ARG A 629 22.97 31.33 -10.66
CA ARG A 629 24.13 30.43 -10.52
C ARG A 629 24.37 29.53 -11.72
N ASN A 630 23.32 29.25 -12.49
CA ASN A 630 23.35 28.34 -13.65
C ASN A 630 23.15 29.07 -14.98
N ALA A 631 23.48 30.36 -15.05
CA ALA A 631 23.23 31.19 -16.23
C ALA A 631 23.87 30.60 -17.51
N VAL A 632 23.10 30.60 -18.60
CA VAL A 632 23.43 30.05 -19.93
C VAL A 632 23.53 31.12 -21.00
#